data_AF-A0A7C3XGV6-F1
#
_entry.id   AF-A0A7C3XGV6-F1
#
_cell.length_a   1.000
_cell.length_b   1.000
_cell.length_c   1.000
_cell.angle_alpha   90.00
_cell.angle_beta   90.00
_cell.angle_gamma   90.00
#
_symmetry.space_group_name_H-M   'P 1'
#
loop_
_entity.id
_entity.type
_entity.pdbx_description
1 polymer ?
#
loop_
_entity_poly.entity_id
_entity_poly.type
_entity_poly.pdbx_seq_one_letter_code
_entity_poly.pdbx_strand_id
1 'polypeptide(L)'
;MAPSVGEPEPRELSMAEVLEVEQRFVEAAERVVRAGFRLVELHAAHGYLLDSFISPIRNHRRDAFGGSMENRMRIVTDILLRMKANYGRTVAVGARISIFTHLADGFGEAELRTALQILEQAGSDFVDLSCDRVLKPAFGGTQTMGQIARSVTRLPLIVAGGITTAEEAEQVVAEGHGDIVGVGKAMLADPEWACRALALLTHA
;
A
#
# COMPACT_ATOMS: atom_id res chain seq x y z
N MET A 1 7.36 14.80 -6.65
CA MET A 1 7.36 15.45 -7.98
C MET A 1 6.98 16.91 -7.81
N ALA A 2 7.85 17.83 -8.24
CA ALA A 2 7.41 19.20 -8.52
C ALA A 2 6.28 19.14 -9.57
N PRO A 3 5.29 20.04 -9.54
CA PRO A 3 4.23 20.05 -10.55
C PRO A 3 4.87 20.02 -11.94
N SER A 4 4.42 19.10 -12.79
CA SER A 4 4.86 19.09 -14.18
C SER A 4 4.44 20.43 -14.80
N VAL A 5 5.29 21.01 -15.65
CA VAL A 5 5.02 22.32 -16.24
C VAL A 5 3.70 22.25 -17.02
N GLY A 6 2.66 22.91 -16.52
CA GLY A 6 1.33 22.96 -17.13
C GLY A 6 0.23 22.17 -16.41
N GLU A 7 0.52 21.42 -15.34
CA GLU A 7 -0.53 20.84 -14.50
C GLU A 7 -1.15 21.91 -13.58
N PRO A 8 -2.50 21.97 -13.47
CA PRO A 8 -3.15 22.90 -12.57
C PRO A 8 -2.79 22.58 -11.12
N GLU A 9 -2.51 23.61 -10.33
CA GLU A 9 -2.29 23.46 -8.89
C GLU A 9 -3.54 22.84 -8.24
N PRO A 10 -3.40 21.73 -7.48
CA PRO A 10 -4.54 21.08 -6.88
C PRO A 10 -5.15 21.98 -5.80
N ARG A 11 -6.47 22.13 -5.82
CA ARG A 11 -7.20 22.82 -4.74
C ARG A 11 -7.22 21.96 -3.48
N GLU A 12 -6.90 22.56 -2.34
CA GLU A 12 -7.03 21.91 -1.04
C GLU A 12 -8.51 21.56 -0.74
N LEU A 13 -8.77 20.32 -0.31
CA LEU A 13 -10.10 19.89 0.11
C LEU A 13 -10.50 20.52 1.45
N SER A 14 -11.74 20.97 1.59
CA SER A 14 -12.32 21.28 2.89
C SER A 14 -12.51 20.03 3.73
N MET A 15 -12.68 20.17 5.05
CA MET A 15 -12.98 19.02 5.92
C MET A 15 -14.25 18.27 5.49
N ALA A 16 -15.29 18.97 5.04
CA ALA A 16 -16.51 18.34 4.55
C ALA A 16 -16.26 17.48 3.30
N GLU A 17 -15.41 17.97 2.38
CA GLU A 17 -15.02 17.21 1.19
C GLU A 17 -14.15 16.00 1.52
N VAL A 18 -13.30 16.08 2.55
CA VAL A 18 -12.55 14.91 3.03
C VAL A 18 -13.51 13.83 3.52
N LEU A 19 -14.48 14.18 4.38
CA LEU A 19 -15.47 13.24 4.88
C LEU A 19 -16.34 12.64 3.76
N GLU A 20 -16.66 13.44 2.74
CA GLU A 20 -17.37 12.97 1.55
C GLU A 20 -16.52 11.96 0.76
N VAL A 21 -15.22 12.24 0.57
CA VAL A 21 -14.29 11.29 -0.07
C VAL A 21 -14.26 9.97 0.70
N GLU A 22 -14.13 10.01 2.03
CA GLU A 22 -14.13 8.80 2.84
C GLU A 22 -15.44 7.99 2.68
N GLN A 23 -16.59 8.67 2.68
CA GLN A 23 -17.89 8.04 2.45
C GLN A 23 -17.95 7.36 1.07
N ARG A 24 -17.45 8.03 0.01
CA ARG A 24 -17.40 7.45 -1.33
C ARG A 24 -16.54 6.19 -1.40
N PHE A 25 -15.44 6.12 -0.65
CA PHE A 25 -14.65 4.89 -0.52
C PHE A 25 -15.46 3.78 0.15
N VAL A 26 -16.15 4.05 1.26
CA VAL A 26 -16.97 3.04 1.97
C VAL A 26 -18.09 2.50 1.08
N GLU A 27 -18.75 3.36 0.31
CA GLU A 27 -19.76 2.93 -0.67
C GLU A 27 -19.14 2.12 -1.83
N ALA A 28 -17.91 2.44 -2.23
CA ALA A 28 -17.20 1.64 -3.24
C ALA A 28 -16.93 0.22 -2.69
N ALA A 29 -16.52 0.09 -1.43
CA ALA A 29 -16.37 -1.22 -0.80
C ALA A 29 -17.69 -2.01 -0.75
N GLU A 30 -18.83 -1.36 -0.51
CA GLU A 30 -20.15 -2.03 -0.59
C GLU A 30 -20.36 -2.68 -1.97
N ARG A 31 -20.04 -1.94 -3.04
CA ARG A 31 -20.17 -2.45 -4.42
C ARG A 31 -19.23 -3.63 -4.66
N VAL A 32 -18.01 -3.58 -4.13
CA VAL A 32 -17.03 -4.68 -4.21
C VAL A 32 -17.55 -5.93 -3.47
N VAL A 33 -18.09 -5.77 -2.26
CA VAL A 33 -18.70 -6.85 -1.47
C VAL A 33 -19.88 -7.47 -2.21
N ARG A 34 -20.79 -6.64 -2.74
CA ARG A 34 -21.96 -7.10 -3.51
C ARG A 34 -21.59 -7.82 -4.80
N ALA A 35 -20.49 -7.43 -5.43
CA ALA A 35 -19.96 -8.08 -6.63
C ALA A 35 -19.28 -9.44 -6.33
N GLY A 36 -19.14 -9.82 -5.05
CA GLY A 36 -18.63 -11.14 -4.66
C GLY A 36 -17.14 -11.19 -4.36
N PHE A 37 -16.39 -10.10 -4.55
CA PHE A 37 -14.98 -10.02 -4.16
C PHE A 37 -14.80 -10.30 -2.66
N ARG A 38 -13.62 -10.81 -2.29
CA ARG A 38 -13.26 -11.20 -0.91
C ARG A 38 -12.16 -10.33 -0.29
N LEU A 39 -11.61 -9.41 -1.07
CA LEU A 39 -10.52 -8.52 -0.68
C LEU A 39 -10.81 -7.12 -1.21
N VAL A 40 -10.61 -6.11 -0.36
CA VAL A 40 -10.64 -4.68 -0.70
C VAL A 40 -9.29 -4.09 -0.33
N GLU A 41 -8.61 -3.49 -1.29
CA GLU A 41 -7.34 -2.80 -1.08
C GLU A 41 -7.53 -1.30 -1.27
N LEU A 42 -7.24 -0.52 -0.23
CA LEU A 42 -7.19 0.93 -0.31
C LEU A 42 -5.91 1.35 -1.02
N HIS A 43 -6.06 2.08 -2.12
CA HIS A 43 -4.90 2.61 -2.83
C HIS A 43 -4.36 3.88 -2.14
N ALA A 44 -3.48 3.69 -1.16
CA ALA A 44 -2.75 4.73 -0.43
C ALA A 44 -1.28 4.84 -0.90
N ALA A 45 -1.10 4.84 -2.22
CA ALA A 45 0.20 4.73 -2.87
C ALA A 45 0.29 5.59 -4.15
N HIS A 46 1.47 5.63 -4.76
CA HIS A 46 1.73 6.13 -6.13
C HIS A 46 1.43 7.61 -6.36
N GLY A 47 1.41 8.44 -5.33
CA GLY A 47 1.12 9.88 -5.47
C GLY A 47 -0.34 10.24 -5.72
N TYR A 48 -1.25 9.27 -5.68
CA TYR A 48 -2.69 9.54 -5.74
C TYR A 48 -3.20 10.17 -4.44
N LEU A 49 -4.51 10.42 -4.37
CA LEU A 49 -5.14 11.19 -3.30
C LEU A 49 -4.75 10.75 -1.89
N LEU A 50 -4.89 9.46 -1.55
CA LEU A 50 -4.57 9.00 -0.18
C LEU A 50 -3.07 9.09 0.13
N ASP A 51 -2.20 8.81 -0.85
CA ASP A 51 -0.74 8.99 -0.73
C ASP A 51 -0.35 10.48 -0.59
N SER A 52 -1.11 11.39 -1.22
CA SER A 52 -0.84 12.82 -1.10
C SER A 52 -1.19 13.37 0.28
N PHE A 53 -2.19 12.81 0.97
CA PHE A 53 -2.41 13.07 2.40
C PHE A 53 -1.28 12.52 3.26
N ILE A 54 -0.79 11.32 2.94
CA ILE A 54 0.31 10.70 3.68
C ILE A 54 1.62 11.48 3.48
N SER A 55 1.95 11.98 2.28
CA SER A 55 3.25 12.62 2.05
C SER A 55 3.38 13.99 2.76
N PRO A 56 4.42 14.22 3.59
CA PRO A 56 4.62 15.51 4.25
C PRO A 56 5.02 16.64 3.28
N ILE A 57 5.43 16.31 2.05
CA ILE A 57 5.79 17.28 1.00
C ILE A 57 4.58 17.73 0.18
N ARG A 58 3.51 16.94 0.19
CA ARG A 58 2.27 17.27 -0.53
C ARG A 58 1.18 17.78 0.42
N ASN A 59 1.20 17.32 1.67
CA ASN A 59 0.21 17.70 2.67
C ASN A 59 0.76 18.75 3.63
N HIS A 60 0.41 20.01 3.36
CA HIS A 60 0.75 21.16 4.20
C HIS A 60 -0.41 21.60 5.10
N ARG A 61 -1.44 20.75 5.27
CA ARG A 61 -2.61 21.07 6.08
C ARG A 61 -2.20 21.26 7.55
N ARG A 62 -2.96 22.10 8.25
CA ARG A 62 -2.80 22.38 9.68
C ARG A 62 -3.97 21.90 10.53
N ASP A 63 -4.88 21.14 9.92
CA ASP A 63 -6.04 20.56 10.59
C ASP A 63 -5.79 19.10 11.01
N ALA A 64 -6.85 18.38 11.35
CA ALA A 64 -6.78 16.99 11.81
C ALA A 64 -6.22 16.01 10.76
N PHE A 65 -6.08 16.44 9.49
CA PHE A 65 -5.58 15.62 8.39
C PHE A 65 -4.15 16.00 7.96
N GLY A 66 -3.44 16.87 8.69
CA GLY A 66 -2.06 17.26 8.39
C GLY A 66 -1.14 17.38 9.61
N GLY A 67 0.14 17.64 9.34
CA GLY A 67 1.19 17.71 10.37
C GLY A 67 1.75 16.33 10.73
N SER A 68 1.35 15.80 11.88
CA SER A 68 1.89 14.52 12.37
C SER A 68 1.56 13.35 11.43
N MET A 69 2.31 12.25 11.54
CA MET A 69 2.07 11.05 10.72
C MET A 69 0.67 10.49 10.96
N GLU A 70 0.20 10.49 12.21
CA GLU A 70 -1.13 10.02 12.60
C GLU A 70 -2.22 10.86 11.93
N ASN A 71 -2.06 12.19 11.88
CA ASN A 71 -3.01 13.07 11.20
C ASN A 71 -2.96 12.87 9.68
N ARG A 72 -1.76 12.76 9.09
CA ARG A 72 -1.59 12.52 7.64
C ARG A 72 -2.17 11.19 7.19
N MET A 73 -2.12 10.15 8.05
CA MET A 73 -2.72 8.84 7.79
C MET A 73 -4.20 8.77 8.17
N ARG A 74 -4.76 9.77 8.85
CA ARG A 74 -6.12 9.73 9.40
C ARG A 74 -7.17 9.38 8.37
N ILE A 75 -7.12 9.98 7.18
CA ILE A 75 -8.08 9.67 6.12
C ILE A 75 -8.06 8.18 5.74
N VAL A 76 -6.87 7.54 5.72
CA VAL A 76 -6.73 6.11 5.41
C VAL A 76 -7.28 5.26 6.54
N THR A 77 -6.94 5.59 7.80
CA THR A 77 -7.43 4.84 8.96
C THR A 77 -8.93 4.98 9.16
N ASP A 78 -9.50 6.17 8.92
CA ASP A 78 -10.93 6.43 9.07
C ASP A 78 -11.73 5.66 8.03
N ILE A 79 -11.26 5.63 6.76
CA ILE A 79 -11.85 4.77 5.72
C ILE A 79 -11.75 3.30 6.11
N LEU A 80 -10.56 2.84 6.53
CA LEU A 80 -10.31 1.45 6.86
C LEU A 80 -11.22 0.99 8.01
N LEU A 81 -11.29 1.76 9.11
CA LEU A 81 -12.16 1.49 10.25
C LEU A 81 -13.64 1.41 9.83
N ARG A 82 -14.10 2.33 8.99
CA ARG A 82 -15.50 2.33 8.50
C ARG A 82 -15.78 1.13 7.58
N MET A 83 -14.85 0.75 6.71
CA MET A 83 -15.00 -0.47 5.89
C MET A 83 -15.00 -1.73 6.76
N LYS A 84 -14.09 -1.83 7.73
CA LYS A 84 -14.03 -2.95 8.67
C LYS A 84 -15.31 -3.09 9.48
N ALA A 85 -15.86 -1.98 9.98
CA ALA A 85 -17.11 -1.97 10.74
C ALA A 85 -18.31 -2.49 9.93
N ASN A 86 -18.40 -2.13 8.65
CA ASN A 86 -19.53 -2.51 7.80
C ASN A 86 -19.35 -3.88 7.12
N TYR A 87 -18.11 -4.23 6.73
CA TYR A 87 -17.85 -5.33 5.80
C TYR A 87 -16.74 -6.29 6.24
N GLY A 88 -16.04 -6.02 7.34
CA GLY A 88 -14.85 -6.78 7.77
C GLY A 88 -15.10 -8.24 8.17
N ARG A 89 -16.36 -8.68 8.25
CA ARG A 89 -16.73 -10.10 8.40
C ARG A 89 -16.87 -10.85 7.07
N THR A 90 -16.95 -10.13 5.96
CA THR A 90 -17.25 -10.67 4.62
C THR A 90 -16.05 -10.55 3.69
N VAL A 91 -15.26 -9.50 3.84
CA VAL A 91 -14.09 -9.20 3.02
C VAL A 91 -12.91 -8.82 3.90
N ALA A 92 -11.70 -9.22 3.49
CA ALA A 92 -10.47 -8.67 4.03
C ALA A 92 -10.30 -7.23 3.51
N VAL A 93 -9.95 -6.30 4.39
CA VAL A 93 -9.72 -4.89 4.06
C VAL A 93 -8.29 -4.54 4.45
N GLY A 94 -7.52 -4.07 3.49
CA GLY A 94 -6.15 -3.63 3.70
C GLY A 94 -5.82 -2.39 2.91
N ALA A 95 -4.56 -1.97 2.97
CA ALA A 95 -4.08 -0.81 2.23
C ALA A 95 -2.80 -1.14 1.48
N ARG A 96 -2.70 -0.62 0.26
CA ARG A 96 -1.44 -0.53 -0.46
C ARG A 96 -0.78 0.79 -0.14
N ILE A 97 0.43 0.73 0.38
CA ILE A 97 1.27 1.91 0.63
C ILE A 97 2.46 1.89 -0.32
N SER A 98 2.80 3.06 -0.83
CA SER A 98 4.06 3.22 -1.54
C SER A 98 5.05 3.91 -0.67
N ILE A 99 6.28 3.43 -0.77
CA ILE A 99 7.43 4.20 -0.32
C ILE A 99 8.36 4.30 -1.50
N PHE A 100 7.86 4.93 -2.57
CA PHE A 100 8.77 5.45 -3.58
C PHE A 100 9.62 6.48 -2.87
N THR A 101 10.83 6.05 -2.56
CA THR A 101 11.92 6.88 -2.09
C THR A 101 12.12 8.00 -3.09
N HIS A 102 11.44 9.11 -2.87
CA HIS A 102 12.13 10.37 -2.93
C HIS A 102 12.70 10.51 -1.52
N LEU A 103 13.98 10.21 -1.33
CA LEU A 103 14.69 10.56 -0.09
C LEU A 103 14.56 12.07 0.22
N ALA A 104 14.26 12.86 -0.81
CA ALA A 104 13.88 14.26 -0.71
C ALA A 104 12.51 14.49 -0.06
N ASP A 105 11.59 13.51 -0.07
CA ASP A 105 10.19 13.65 0.35
C ASP A 105 9.92 13.27 1.82
N GLY A 106 10.98 13.00 2.60
CA GLY A 106 10.88 12.76 4.04
C GLY A 106 10.20 11.43 4.42
N PHE A 107 10.10 10.46 3.50
CA PHE A 107 9.55 9.13 3.79
C PHE A 107 10.68 8.09 3.79
N GLY A 108 11.16 7.75 4.98
CA GLY A 108 12.24 6.79 5.21
C GLY A 108 11.77 5.54 5.97
N GLU A 109 12.75 4.84 6.55
CA GLU A 109 12.49 3.63 7.32
C GLU A 109 11.63 3.88 8.56
N ALA A 110 11.85 5.00 9.27
CA ALA A 110 11.07 5.34 10.46
C ALA A 110 9.59 5.59 10.12
N GLU A 111 9.32 6.26 9.01
CA GLU A 111 7.97 6.50 8.50
C GLU A 111 7.29 5.21 8.06
N LEU A 112 8.01 4.29 7.38
CA LEU A 112 7.48 2.96 7.07
C LEU A 112 7.05 2.24 8.34
N ARG A 113 7.93 2.18 9.34
CA ARG A 113 7.67 1.47 10.60
C ARG A 113 6.44 2.05 11.31
N THR A 114 6.35 3.37 11.37
CA THR A 114 5.21 4.07 11.98
C THR A 114 3.93 3.83 11.19
N ALA A 115 3.98 3.89 9.85
CA ALA A 115 2.82 3.65 8.99
C ALA A 115 2.22 2.25 9.19
N LEU A 116 3.08 1.25 9.26
CA LEU A 116 2.68 -0.14 9.48
C LEU A 116 2.00 -0.33 10.83
N GLN A 117 2.55 0.28 11.89
CA GLN A 117 1.95 0.24 13.22
C GLN A 117 0.58 0.93 13.26
N ILE A 118 0.44 2.08 12.58
CA ILE A 118 -0.84 2.79 12.46
C ILE A 118 -1.89 1.93 11.73
N LEU A 119 -1.51 1.29 10.61
CA LEU A 119 -2.42 0.42 9.85
C LEU A 119 -2.83 -0.82 10.66
N GLU A 120 -1.89 -1.45 11.37
CA GLU A 120 -2.17 -2.60 12.24
C GLU A 120 -3.11 -2.20 13.39
N GLN A 121 -2.87 -1.06 14.05
CA GLN A 121 -3.75 -0.53 15.10
C GLN A 121 -5.14 -0.15 14.59
N ALA A 122 -5.25 0.32 13.34
CA ALA A 122 -6.54 0.60 12.70
C ALA A 122 -7.30 -0.69 12.30
N GLY A 123 -6.69 -1.87 12.44
CA GLY A 123 -7.33 -3.16 12.16
C GLY A 123 -7.25 -3.60 10.70
N SER A 124 -6.22 -3.17 9.98
CA SER A 124 -5.93 -3.66 8.63
C SER A 124 -5.76 -5.18 8.63
N ASP A 125 -6.28 -5.89 7.61
CA ASP A 125 -6.14 -7.34 7.49
C ASP A 125 -4.85 -7.76 6.78
N PHE A 126 -4.26 -6.86 5.99
CA PHE A 126 -3.01 -7.03 5.27
C PHE A 126 -2.43 -5.66 4.91
N VAL A 127 -1.20 -5.63 4.41
CA VAL A 127 -0.63 -4.44 3.76
C VAL A 127 0.09 -4.86 2.49
N ASP A 128 -0.10 -4.07 1.42
CA ASP A 128 0.63 -4.22 0.16
C ASP A 128 1.73 -3.15 0.06
N LEU A 129 2.97 -3.61 0.01
CA LEU A 129 4.16 -2.77 -0.11
C LEU A 129 4.55 -2.63 -1.58
N SER A 130 4.28 -1.43 -2.12
CA SER A 130 4.76 -1.07 -3.45
C SER A 130 6.22 -0.63 -3.38
N CYS A 131 7.10 -1.39 -4.05
CA CYS A 131 8.55 -1.22 -4.07
C CYS A 131 9.06 -1.05 -5.52
N ASP A 132 10.27 -0.50 -5.70
CA ASP A 132 10.95 -0.53 -7.01
C ASP A 132 11.34 -1.96 -7.40
N ARG A 133 11.99 -2.66 -6.46
CA ARG A 133 12.42 -4.06 -6.55
C ARG A 133 12.33 -4.69 -5.15
N VAL A 134 11.55 -5.75 -5.00
CA VAL A 134 11.30 -6.39 -3.70
C VAL A 134 12.59 -6.89 -3.04
N LEU A 135 13.48 -7.53 -3.82
CA LEU A 135 14.74 -8.12 -3.32
C LEU A 135 15.89 -7.11 -3.16
N LYS A 136 15.64 -5.82 -3.40
CA LYS A 136 16.66 -4.79 -3.27
C LYS A 136 16.62 -4.17 -1.87
N PRO A 137 17.78 -3.88 -1.25
CA PRO A 137 17.81 -3.14 0.01
C PRO A 137 17.11 -1.78 -0.11
N ALA A 138 16.31 -1.44 0.90
CA ALA A 138 15.56 -0.20 0.98
C ALA A 138 16.35 0.87 1.74
N PHE A 139 16.03 2.15 1.50
CA PHE A 139 16.52 3.30 2.28
C PHE A 139 18.05 3.45 2.39
N GLY A 140 18.80 2.86 1.45
CA GLY A 140 20.27 2.86 1.50
C GLY A 140 20.87 1.94 2.57
N GLY A 141 20.04 1.10 3.22
CA GLY A 141 20.46 0.10 4.19
C GLY A 141 20.80 -1.25 3.55
N THR A 142 20.80 -2.31 4.37
CA THR A 142 21.08 -3.69 3.94
C THR A 142 19.84 -4.57 3.85
N GLN A 143 18.74 -4.17 4.50
CA GLN A 143 17.48 -4.91 4.52
C GLN A 143 16.55 -4.45 3.41
N THR A 144 15.78 -5.38 2.85
CA THR A 144 14.66 -5.07 1.95
C THR A 144 13.51 -4.41 2.71
N MET A 145 12.59 -3.75 1.99
CA MET A 145 11.40 -3.14 2.60
C MET A 145 10.53 -4.18 3.32
N GLY A 146 10.39 -5.37 2.74
CA GLY A 146 9.67 -6.49 3.33
C GLY A 146 10.26 -6.97 4.66
N GLN A 147 11.58 -7.11 4.73
CA GLN A 147 12.27 -7.49 5.97
C GLN A 147 12.14 -6.43 7.06
N ILE A 148 12.22 -5.15 6.69
CA ILE A 148 11.97 -4.03 7.62
C ILE A 148 10.53 -4.12 8.15
N ALA A 149 9.55 -4.29 7.27
CA ALA A 149 8.14 -4.41 7.63
C ALA A 149 7.90 -5.60 8.59
N ARG A 150 8.49 -6.76 8.29
CA ARG A 150 8.42 -7.94 9.16
C ARG A 150 8.95 -7.73 10.57
N SER A 151 9.90 -6.83 10.75
CA SER A 151 10.44 -6.52 12.08
C SER A 151 9.48 -5.71 12.96
N VAL A 152 8.39 -5.15 12.42
CA VAL A 152 7.46 -4.27 13.17
C VAL A 152 6.00 -4.68 13.11
N THR A 153 5.57 -5.47 12.13
CA THR A 153 4.18 -5.88 11.99
C THR A 153 4.03 -7.38 11.74
N ARG A 154 2.92 -7.94 12.23
CA ARG A 154 2.52 -9.32 11.95
C ARG A 154 1.45 -9.43 10.87
N LEU A 155 1.03 -8.31 10.30
CA LEU A 155 0.08 -8.31 9.20
C LEU A 155 0.60 -9.15 8.02
N PRO A 156 -0.27 -9.87 7.32
CA PRO A 156 0.07 -10.42 6.03
C PRO A 156 0.66 -9.36 5.10
N LEU A 157 1.79 -9.66 4.47
CA LEU A 157 2.49 -8.73 3.58
C LEU A 157 2.33 -9.19 2.14
N ILE A 158 1.71 -8.35 1.33
CA ILE A 158 1.83 -8.39 -0.11
C ILE A 158 3.03 -7.52 -0.49
N VAL A 159 3.89 -8.00 -1.37
CA VAL A 159 5.04 -7.23 -1.87
C VAL A 159 5.05 -7.24 -3.39
N ALA A 160 5.20 -6.06 -4.01
CA ALA A 160 5.20 -5.91 -5.45
C ALA A 160 6.33 -5.00 -5.91
N GLY A 161 7.11 -5.45 -6.90
CA GLY A 161 8.21 -4.66 -7.47
C GLY A 161 9.28 -5.52 -8.12
N GLY A 162 9.42 -5.40 -9.44
CA GLY A 162 10.56 -5.98 -10.16
C GLY A 162 10.60 -7.51 -10.31
N ILE A 163 9.55 -8.23 -9.89
CA ILE A 163 9.46 -9.70 -10.05
C ILE A 163 9.13 -10.07 -11.49
N THR A 164 9.97 -10.93 -12.07
CA THR A 164 9.87 -11.37 -13.46
C THR A 164 9.97 -12.88 -13.62
N THR A 165 10.62 -13.60 -12.71
CA THR A 165 10.73 -15.07 -12.75
C THR A 165 10.05 -15.74 -11.57
N ALA A 166 9.77 -17.04 -11.72
CA ALA A 166 9.13 -17.84 -10.69
C ALA A 166 10.06 -18.05 -9.49
N GLU A 167 11.37 -18.20 -9.74
CA GLU A 167 12.40 -18.34 -8.71
C GLU A 167 12.56 -17.07 -7.89
N GLU A 168 12.47 -15.88 -8.51
CA GLU A 168 12.43 -14.61 -7.78
C GLU A 168 11.21 -14.54 -6.85
N ALA A 169 10.04 -15.00 -7.32
CA ALA A 169 8.83 -15.05 -6.50
C ALA A 169 8.95 -16.06 -5.35
N GLU A 170 9.52 -17.24 -5.59
CA GLU A 170 9.79 -18.24 -4.55
C GLU A 170 10.78 -17.70 -3.51
N GLN A 171 11.88 -17.09 -3.96
CA GLN A 171 12.88 -16.48 -3.07
C GLN A 171 12.24 -15.46 -2.13
N VAL A 172 11.36 -14.60 -2.64
CA VAL A 172 10.64 -13.60 -1.84
C VAL A 172 9.89 -14.24 -0.67
N VAL A 173 9.21 -15.36 -0.90
CA VAL A 173 8.43 -16.04 0.14
C VAL A 173 9.37 -16.84 1.06
N ALA A 174 10.27 -17.64 0.49
CA ALA A 174 11.18 -18.52 1.23
C ALA A 174 12.12 -17.75 2.18
N GLU A 175 12.58 -16.57 1.77
CA GLU A 175 13.46 -15.71 2.58
C GLU A 175 12.69 -14.70 3.45
N GLY A 176 11.36 -14.76 3.47
CA GLY A 176 10.51 -13.97 4.37
C GLY A 176 10.39 -12.48 4.01
N HIS A 177 10.54 -12.12 2.74
CA HIS A 177 10.33 -10.75 2.26
C HIS A 177 8.85 -10.38 2.16
N GLY A 178 7.95 -11.35 1.99
CA GLY A 178 6.50 -11.17 1.99
C GLY A 178 5.78 -12.51 1.98
N ASP A 179 4.46 -12.52 2.23
CA ASP A 179 3.66 -13.75 2.18
C ASP A 179 3.01 -13.95 0.81
N ILE A 180 2.78 -12.86 0.09
CA ILE A 180 2.14 -12.85 -1.23
C ILE A 180 2.97 -11.97 -2.15
N VAL A 181 3.25 -12.47 -3.36
CA VAL A 181 4.04 -11.76 -4.36
C VAL A 181 3.13 -11.17 -5.43
N GLY A 182 3.13 -9.84 -5.55
CA GLY A 182 2.43 -9.14 -6.63
C GLY A 182 3.25 -9.14 -7.92
N VAL A 183 2.73 -9.79 -8.96
CA VAL A 183 3.38 -9.89 -10.28
C VAL A 183 2.55 -9.14 -11.33
N GLY A 184 3.07 -8.03 -11.82
CA GLY A 184 2.38 -7.18 -12.80
C GLY A 184 2.86 -7.41 -14.24
N LYS A 185 3.94 -6.73 -14.63
CA LYS A 185 4.44 -6.70 -16.01
C LYS A 185 4.73 -8.07 -16.61
N ALA A 186 5.21 -9.03 -15.81
CA ALA A 186 5.49 -10.37 -16.30
C ALA A 186 4.20 -11.12 -16.68
N MET A 187 3.13 -11.02 -15.88
CA MET A 187 1.82 -11.59 -16.22
C MET A 187 1.14 -10.85 -17.39
N LEU A 188 1.42 -9.56 -17.58
CA LEU A 188 0.94 -8.83 -18.76
C LEU A 188 1.64 -9.29 -20.04
N ALA A 189 2.95 -9.49 -19.99
CA ALA A 189 3.73 -10.01 -21.11
C ALA A 189 3.39 -11.48 -21.42
N ASP A 190 2.99 -12.22 -20.39
CA ASP A 190 2.73 -13.64 -20.43
C ASP A 190 1.52 -14.02 -19.54
N PRO A 191 0.33 -14.22 -20.13
CA PRO A 191 -0.87 -14.61 -19.38
C PRO A 191 -0.77 -15.99 -18.70
N GLU A 192 0.13 -16.87 -19.15
CA GLU A 192 0.36 -18.20 -18.58
C GLU A 192 1.48 -18.22 -17.55
N TRP A 193 2.07 -17.06 -17.23
CA TRP A 193 3.21 -16.94 -16.32
C TRP A 193 2.98 -17.68 -14.99
N ALA A 194 1.79 -17.53 -14.40
CA ALA A 194 1.46 -18.20 -13.13
C ALA A 194 1.38 -19.73 -13.27
N CYS A 195 0.82 -20.23 -14.38
CA CYS A 195 0.77 -21.67 -14.66
C CYS A 195 2.18 -22.24 -14.86
N ARG A 196 3.05 -21.51 -15.56
CA ARG A 196 4.46 -21.90 -15.73
C ARG A 196 5.23 -21.87 -14.42
N ALA A 197 5.04 -20.82 -13.61
CA ALA A 197 5.65 -20.71 -12.30
C ALA A 197 5.27 -21.90 -11.42
N LEU A 198 3.98 -22.25 -11.40
CA LEU A 198 3.49 -23.42 -10.68
C LEU A 198 4.15 -24.72 -11.17
N ALA A 199 4.18 -24.95 -12.48
CA ALA A 199 4.80 -26.16 -13.05
C ALA A 199 6.30 -26.25 -12.73
N LEU A 200 7.01 -25.12 -12.76
CA LEU A 200 8.44 -25.08 -12.46
C LEU A 200 8.73 -25.38 -10.98
N LEU A 201 8.01 -24.73 -10.07
CA LEU A 201 8.25 -24.82 -8.63
C LEU A 201 7.74 -26.11 -7.98
N THR A 202 6.79 -26.81 -8.62
CA THR A 202 6.27 -28.10 -8.12
C THR A 202 7.05 -29.32 -8.62
N HIS A 203 7.94 -29.13 -9.61
CA HIS A 203 8.77 -30.18 -10.21
C HIS A 203 10.28 -29.99 -9.95
N ALA A 204 10.67 -28.99 -9.17
CA ALA A 204 12.04 -28.77 -8.67
C ALA A 204 12.24 -29.48 -7.32
#